data_AF-A0A8J5CGY8-F1
#
_entry.id   AF-A0A8J5CGY8-F1
#
_cell.length_a   1.000
_cell.length_b   1.000
_cell.length_c   1.000
_cell.angle_alpha   90.00
_cell.angle_beta   90.00
_cell.angle_gamma   90.00
#
_symmetry.space_group_name_H-M   'P 1'
#
loop_
_entity.id
_entity.type
_entity.pdbx_description
1 polymer ?
#
loop_
_entity_poly.entity_id
_entity_poly.type
_entity_poly.pdbx_seq_one_letter_code
_entity_poly.pdbx_strand_id
1 'polypeptide(L)'
;MYYPMRCVRSQAFKLIQNLHYRMPFPVDQDLYLAPAFQDILNRTHQGRPLPWFTSLDTYYHRPPWQLYDLRHDPQEQHNVAGKKRYAKTLATLQARLRAWQVATQDPWRCGAGAVLEDMGAFKQHPACLPLYNGL
;
A
#
# COMPACT_ATOMS: atom_id res chain seq x y z
N MET A 1 6.07 -12.46 8.42
CA MET A 1 5.34 -11.16 8.36
C MET A 1 4.43 -11.16 7.15
N TYR A 2 3.17 -10.74 7.25
CA TYR A 2 2.22 -10.75 6.13
C TYR A 2 1.57 -9.37 5.94
N TYR A 3 2.10 -8.60 4.98
CA TYR A 3 1.57 -7.27 4.61
C TYR A 3 1.74 -7.07 3.08
N PRO A 4 0.90 -7.71 2.25
CA PRO A 4 1.05 -7.64 0.81
C PRO A 4 0.85 -6.21 0.30
N MET A 5 1.82 -5.75 -0.49
CA MET A 5 1.77 -4.47 -1.18
C MET A 5 1.93 -4.68 -2.68
N ARG A 6 1.32 -3.80 -3.47
CA ARG A 6 1.47 -3.75 -4.92
C ARG A 6 1.80 -2.32 -5.32
N CYS A 7 2.67 -2.14 -6.31
CA CYS A 7 3.13 -0.82 -6.69
C CYS A 7 3.25 -0.70 -8.20
N VAL A 8 2.90 0.47 -8.72
CA VAL A 8 3.25 0.88 -10.08
C VAL A 8 3.90 2.25 -10.03
N ARG A 9 4.99 2.41 -10.78
CA ARG A 9 5.73 3.66 -10.87
C ARG A 9 5.82 4.10 -12.32
N SER A 10 5.56 5.38 -12.53
CA SER A 10 5.92 6.13 -13.74
C SER A 10 7.07 7.06 -13.40
N GLN A 11 7.57 7.81 -14.38
CA GLN A 11 8.62 8.79 -14.12
C GLN A 11 8.17 9.88 -13.12
N ALA A 12 6.91 10.32 -13.20
CA ALA A 12 6.38 11.44 -12.41
C ALA A 12 5.61 11.00 -11.15
N PHE A 13 5.10 9.78 -11.10
CA PHE A 13 4.20 9.34 -10.03
C PHE A 13 4.49 7.90 -9.59
N LYS A 14 4.30 7.63 -8.30
CA LYS A 14 4.27 6.28 -7.73
C LYS A 14 2.94 6.03 -7.04
N LEU A 15 2.31 4.91 -7.34
CA LEU A 15 1.11 4.42 -6.66
C LEU A 15 1.44 3.12 -5.92
N ILE A 16 1.09 3.05 -4.64
CA ILE A 16 1.19 1.87 -3.79
C ILE A 16 -0.21 1.49 -3.30
N GLN A 17 -0.55 0.22 -3.41
CA GLN A 17 -1.73 -0.41 -2.82
C GLN A 17 -1.30 -1.24 -1.60
N ASN A 18 -1.84 -0.92 -0.42
CA ASN A 18 -1.67 -1.73 0.78
C ASN A 18 -2.89 -2.64 0.92
N LEU A 19 -2.75 -3.94 0.63
CA LEU A 19 -3.90 -4.86 0.64
C LEU A 19 -4.41 -5.11 2.06
N HIS A 20 -3.51 -5.07 3.05
CA HIS A 20 -3.76 -5.33 4.46
C HIS A 20 -3.69 -4.06 5.32
N TYR A 21 -4.18 -2.95 4.79
CA TYR A 21 -4.03 -1.61 5.39
C TYR A 21 -4.65 -1.43 6.79
N ARG A 22 -5.60 -2.29 7.18
CA ARG A 22 -6.21 -2.28 8.52
C ARG A 22 -5.31 -2.87 9.61
N MET A 23 -4.28 -3.61 9.23
CA MET A 23 -3.28 -4.14 10.16
C MET A 23 -2.09 -3.18 10.22
N PRO A 24 -1.36 -3.12 11.35
CA PRO A 24 -0.13 -2.35 11.42
C PRO A 24 0.93 -2.94 10.48
N PHE A 25 1.74 -2.08 9.86
CA PHE A 25 2.90 -2.51 9.09
C PHE A 25 3.85 -3.32 9.98
N PRO A 26 4.20 -4.56 9.62
CA PRO A 26 5.01 -5.40 10.49
C PRO A 26 6.47 -4.96 10.48
N VAL A 27 7.16 -5.12 11.60
CA VAL A 27 8.62 -4.91 11.75
C VAL A 27 9.30 -6.27 11.91
N ASP A 28 10.36 -6.48 11.16
CA ASP A 28 11.22 -7.66 11.20
C ASP A 28 12.10 -7.67 12.44
N GLN A 29 12.53 -8.86 12.86
CA GLN A 29 13.25 -9.04 14.13
C GLN A 29 14.62 -8.36 14.11
N ASP A 30 15.29 -8.35 12.96
CA ASP A 30 16.57 -7.72 12.73
C ASP A 30 16.46 -6.19 12.73
N LEU A 31 15.51 -5.59 11.99
CA LEU A 31 15.26 -4.15 12.07
C LEU A 31 14.83 -3.72 13.47
N TYR A 32 14.01 -4.52 14.16
CA TYR A 32 13.59 -4.22 15.52
C TYR A 32 14.81 -4.02 16.43
N LEU A 33 15.81 -4.89 16.34
CA LEU A 33 17.02 -4.83 17.16
C LEU A 33 18.02 -3.75 16.72
N ALA A 34 17.84 -3.14 15.54
CA ALA A 34 18.74 -2.12 15.04
C ALA A 34 18.76 -0.87 15.96
N PRO A 35 19.95 -0.32 16.30
CA PRO A 35 20.06 0.84 17.19
C PRO A 35 19.23 2.06 16.74
N ALA A 36 19.15 2.29 15.42
CA ALA A 36 18.37 3.39 14.87
C ALA A 36 16.86 3.22 15.12
N PHE A 37 16.33 1.99 14.99
CA PHE A 37 14.91 1.75 15.24
C PHE A 37 14.61 1.75 16.75
N GLN A 38 15.52 1.23 17.57
CA GLN A 38 15.42 1.31 19.04
C GLN A 38 15.38 2.76 19.55
N ASP A 39 16.18 3.67 18.99
CA ASP A 39 16.11 5.11 19.33
C ASP A 39 14.74 5.71 18.96
N ILE A 40 14.19 5.36 17.78
CA ILE A 40 12.84 5.79 17.37
C ILE A 40 11.77 5.27 18.34
N LEU A 41 11.82 3.99 18.72
CA LEU A 41 10.87 3.38 19.67
C LEU A 41 10.94 4.08 21.04
N ASN A 42 12.15 4.23 21.59
CA ASN A 42 12.37 4.85 22.90
C ASN A 42 11.90 6.30 22.94
N ARG A 43 12.25 7.10 21.91
CA ARG A 43 11.81 8.49 21.81
C ARG A 43 10.29 8.59 21.69
N THR A 44 9.67 7.74 20.88
CA THR A 44 8.21 7.73 20.74
C THR A 44 7.54 7.39 22.08
N HIS A 45 8.01 6.36 22.79
CA HIS A 45 7.48 5.97 24.09
C HIS A 45 7.62 7.09 25.15
N GLN A 46 8.73 7.83 25.10
CA GLN A 46 9.01 8.95 26.00
C GLN A 46 8.35 10.27 25.55
N GLY A 47 7.63 10.30 24.43
CA GLY A 47 7.04 11.54 23.88
C GLY A 47 8.09 12.56 23.40
N ARG A 48 9.31 12.10 23.06
CA ARG A 48 10.40 12.94 22.56
C ARG A 48 10.32 13.12 21.04
N PRO A 49 10.85 14.23 20.50
CA PRO A 49 10.90 14.44 19.06
C PRO A 49 11.77 13.38 18.37
N LEU A 50 11.29 12.92 17.22
CA LEU A 50 11.96 11.93 16.38
C LEU A 50 12.88 12.63 15.37
N PRO A 51 14.09 12.09 15.12
CA PRO A 51 14.95 12.53 14.02
C PRO A 51 14.45 11.91 12.69
N TRP A 52 13.16 11.98 12.41
CA TRP A 52 12.51 11.33 11.28
C TRP A 52 11.37 12.19 10.75
N PHE A 53 11.12 12.15 9.44
CA PHE A 53 10.09 12.96 8.77
C PHE A 53 8.66 12.44 8.98
N THR A 54 8.49 11.36 9.74
CA THR A 54 7.21 10.72 10.05
C THR A 54 7.18 10.20 11.49
N SER A 55 6.07 9.60 11.89
CA SER A 55 5.86 8.98 13.20
C SER A 55 5.69 7.46 13.07
N LEU A 56 5.86 6.74 14.19
CA LEU A 56 5.54 5.31 14.23
C LEU A 56 4.08 5.04 13.91
N ASP A 57 3.16 5.88 14.37
CA ASP A 57 1.74 5.73 14.08
C ASP A 57 1.45 5.77 12.57
N THR A 58 1.96 6.79 11.87
CA THR A 58 1.82 6.90 10.41
C THR A 58 2.57 5.78 9.67
N TYR A 59 3.70 5.32 10.20
CA TYR A 59 4.45 4.22 9.62
C TYR A 59 3.70 2.88 9.72
N TYR A 60 3.02 2.62 10.83
CA TYR A 60 2.22 1.42 11.06
C TYR A 60 0.88 1.47 10.35
N HIS A 61 0.15 2.58 10.46
CA HIS A 61 -1.23 2.72 9.96
C HIS A 61 -1.25 3.43 8.61
N ARG A 62 -1.03 2.67 7.54
CA ARG A 62 -0.98 3.19 6.17
C ARG A 62 -2.35 3.12 5.50
N PRO A 63 -2.73 4.10 4.65
CA PRO A 63 -4.01 4.03 3.92
C PRO A 63 -3.99 2.95 2.83
N PRO A 64 -5.14 2.49 2.32
CA PRO A 64 -5.20 1.48 1.26
C PRO A 64 -4.50 1.90 -0.02
N TRP A 65 -4.50 3.19 -0.32
CA TRP A 65 -3.88 3.78 -1.51
C TRP A 65 -2.95 4.93 -1.12
N GLN A 66 -1.72 4.88 -1.63
CA GLN A 66 -0.73 5.94 -1.50
C GLN A 66 -0.26 6.37 -2.89
N LEU A 67 -0.56 7.61 -3.27
CA LEU A 67 -0.12 8.20 -4.53
C LEU A 67 0.83 9.36 -4.22
N TYR A 68 2.00 9.36 -4.85
CA TYR A 68 3.02 10.41 -4.67
C TYR A 68 3.39 11.04 -6.02
N ASP A 69 3.45 12.38 -6.07
CA ASP A 69 3.96 13.15 -7.21
C ASP A 69 5.46 13.39 -7.03
N LEU A 70 6.26 12.51 -7.61
CA LEU A 70 7.71 12.42 -7.39
C LEU A 70 8.48 13.63 -7.90
N ARG A 71 7.87 14.47 -8.75
CA ARG A 71 8.47 15.72 -9.23
C ARG A 71 8.50 16.79 -8.16
N HIS A 72 7.49 16.80 -7.29
CA HIS A 72 7.32 17.79 -6.24
C HIS A 72 7.58 17.22 -4.84
N ASP A 73 7.50 15.90 -4.69
CA ASP A 73 7.68 15.17 -3.44
C ASP A 73 8.53 13.91 -3.67
N PRO A 74 9.85 14.06 -3.91
CA PRO A 74 10.74 12.93 -4.19
C PRO A 74 10.93 12.00 -2.97
N GLN A 75 10.64 12.49 -1.76
CA GLN A 75 10.72 11.74 -0.51
C GLN A 75 9.41 11.05 -0.12
N GLU A 76 8.37 11.15 -0.95
CA GLU A 76 7.10 10.44 -0.76
C GLU A 76 6.42 10.75 0.61
N GLN A 77 6.53 12.00 1.06
CA GLN A 77 5.98 12.42 2.36
C GLN A 77 4.48 12.75 2.29
N HIS A 78 3.99 13.16 1.11
CA HIS A 78 2.64 13.70 0.94
C HIS A 78 1.79 12.81 0.04
N ASN A 79 0.97 11.95 0.67
CA ASN A 79 -0.01 11.16 -0.07
C ASN A 79 -1.07 12.06 -0.72
N VAL A 80 -1.21 11.98 -2.04
CA VAL A 80 -2.18 12.76 -2.83
C VAL A 80 -3.35 11.94 -3.37
N ALA A 81 -3.50 10.66 -2.98
CA ALA A 81 -4.53 9.77 -3.50
C ALA A 81 -5.96 10.29 -3.30
N GLY A 82 -6.26 10.94 -2.17
CA GLY A 82 -7.58 11.50 -1.87
C GLY A 82 -7.87 12.87 -2.51
N LYS A 83 -6.90 13.49 -3.20
CA LYS A 83 -7.03 14.86 -3.70
C LYS A 83 -7.68 14.86 -5.09
N LYS A 84 -8.82 15.54 -5.25
CA LYS A 84 -9.61 15.61 -6.51
C LYS A 84 -8.76 15.88 -7.77
N ARG A 85 -7.78 16.78 -7.68
CA ARG A 85 -6.89 17.14 -8.80
C ARG A 85 -6.06 15.97 -9.34
N TYR A 86 -5.85 14.91 -8.56
CA TYR A 86 -5.09 13.72 -8.97
C TYR A 86 -5.98 12.50 -9.29
N ALA A 87 -7.31 12.64 -9.26
CA ALA A 87 -8.23 11.52 -9.46
C ALA A 87 -8.01 10.78 -10.80
N LYS A 88 -7.77 11.53 -11.89
CA LYS A 88 -7.45 10.93 -13.20
C LYS A 88 -6.14 10.12 -13.14
N THR A 89 -5.09 10.69 -12.56
CA THR A 89 -3.79 10.02 -12.42
C THR A 89 -3.91 8.76 -11.57
N LEU A 90 -4.66 8.82 -10.46
CA LEU A 90 -4.94 7.67 -9.60
C LEU A 90 -5.61 6.54 -10.40
N ALA A 91 -6.72 6.85 -11.09
CA ALA A 91 -7.46 5.86 -11.88
C ALA A 91 -6.59 5.23 -12.99
N THR A 92 -5.79 6.04 -13.69
CA THR A 92 -4.86 5.55 -14.73
C THR A 92 -3.84 4.57 -14.15
N LEU A 93 -3.23 4.90 -13.00
CA LEU A 93 -2.24 4.02 -12.38
C LEU A 93 -2.88 2.77 -11.76
N GLN A 94 -4.07 2.87 -11.19
CA GLN A 94 -4.83 1.70 -10.71
C GLN A 94 -5.14 0.73 -11.86
N ALA A 95 -5.60 1.25 -13.01
CA ALA A 95 -5.86 0.43 -14.19
C ALA A 95 -4.59 -0.25 -14.70
N ARG A 96 -3.46 0.48 -14.77
CA ARG A 96 -2.16 -0.07 -15.17
C ARG A 96 -1.68 -1.15 -14.21
N LEU A 97 -1.79 -0.93 -12.90
CA LEU A 97 -1.42 -1.91 -11.89
C LEU A 97 -2.27 -3.18 -12.02
N ARG A 98 -3.60 -3.02 -12.15
CA ARG A 98 -4.53 -4.14 -12.29
C ARG A 98 -4.26 -4.94 -13.56
N ALA A 99 -4.02 -4.28 -14.69
CA ALA A 99 -3.68 -4.94 -15.94
C ALA A 99 -2.42 -5.80 -15.81
N TRP A 100 -1.38 -5.28 -15.14
CA TRP A 100 -0.17 -6.04 -14.86
C TRP A 100 -0.43 -7.25 -13.94
N GLN A 101 -1.19 -7.07 -12.86
CA GLN A 101 -1.56 -8.16 -11.95
C GLN A 101 -2.34 -9.28 -12.66
N VAL A 102 -3.23 -8.95 -13.60
CA VAL A 102 -3.92 -9.96 -14.41
C VAL A 102 -2.94 -10.65 -15.36
N ALA A 103 -2.11 -9.88 -16.07
CA ALA A 103 -1.14 -10.41 -17.03
C ALA A 103 -0.12 -11.37 -16.39
N THR A 104 0.25 -11.12 -15.13
CA THR A 104 1.18 -11.96 -14.36
C THR A 104 0.50 -13.00 -13.48
N GLN A 105 -0.82 -13.17 -13.61
CA GLN A 105 -1.63 -14.10 -12.83
C GLN A 105 -1.42 -13.95 -11.31
N ASP A 106 -1.26 -12.71 -10.83
CA ASP A 106 -1.06 -12.41 -9.42
C ASP A 106 -2.16 -13.06 -8.56
N PRO A 107 -1.82 -13.97 -7.62
CA PRO A 107 -2.79 -14.63 -6.76
C PRO A 107 -3.58 -13.65 -5.88
N TRP A 108 -3.03 -12.47 -5.61
CA TRP A 108 -3.66 -11.45 -4.76
C TRP A 108 -4.39 -10.36 -5.57
N ARG A 109 -4.63 -10.54 -6.87
CA ARG A 109 -5.23 -9.53 -7.76
C ARG A 109 -6.63 -9.06 -7.39
N CYS A 110 -7.35 -9.80 -6.56
CA CYS A 110 -8.66 -9.42 -6.03
C CYS A 110 -8.60 -8.70 -4.67
N GLY A 111 -7.42 -8.63 -4.05
CA GLY A 111 -7.22 -7.98 -2.75
C GLY A 111 -7.96 -8.69 -1.61
N ALA A 112 -8.09 -8.01 -0.47
CA ALA A 112 -8.73 -8.57 0.73
C ALA A 112 -10.26 -8.46 0.73
N GLY A 113 -10.86 -7.69 -0.20
CA GLY A 113 -12.31 -7.46 -0.28
C GLY A 113 -13.05 -8.41 -1.23
N ALA A 114 -12.33 -9.26 -1.97
CA ALA A 114 -12.90 -10.13 -2.98
C ALA A 114 -12.08 -11.42 -3.16
N VAL A 115 -12.73 -12.46 -3.64
CA VAL A 115 -12.11 -13.75 -3.99
C VAL A 115 -11.94 -13.81 -5.50
N LEU A 116 -10.80 -14.34 -5.94
CA LEU A 116 -10.59 -14.68 -7.33
C LEU A 116 -11.31 -16.00 -7.65
N GLU A 117 -12.26 -15.94 -8.58
CA GLU A 117 -12.84 -17.12 -9.22
C GLU A 117 -12.33 -17.20 -10.65
N ASP A 118 -11.43 -18.14 -10.91
CA ASP A 118 -10.91 -18.48 -12.24
C ASP A 118 -11.14 -19.96 -12.60
N MET A 119 -12.05 -20.60 -11.85
CA MET A 119 -12.46 -21.99 -12.01
C MET A 119 -13.98 -22.08 -12.24
N GLY A 120 -14.46 -23.28 -12.57
CA GLY A 120 -15.90 -23.54 -12.75
C GLY A 120 -16.56 -22.59 -13.75
N ALA A 121 -17.63 -21.92 -13.32
CA ALA A 121 -18.40 -20.98 -14.13
C ALA A 121 -17.59 -19.76 -14.63
N PHE A 122 -16.49 -19.40 -13.94
CA PHE A 122 -15.63 -18.25 -14.28
C PHE A 122 -14.35 -18.65 -15.01
N LYS A 123 -14.20 -19.93 -15.41
CA LYS A 123 -12.99 -20.44 -16.05
C LYS A 123 -12.59 -19.66 -17.32
N GLN A 124 -13.57 -19.24 -18.13
CA GLN A 124 -13.32 -18.47 -19.36
C GLN A 124 -13.22 -16.97 -19.12
N HIS A 125 -13.81 -16.48 -18.03
CA HIS A 125 -13.85 -15.07 -17.67
C HIS A 125 -13.57 -14.90 -16.18
N PRO A 126 -12.30 -15.03 -15.75
CA PRO A 126 -11.93 -14.88 -14.35
C PRO A 126 -12.44 -13.57 -13.75
N ALA A 127 -13.01 -13.66 -12.55
CA ALA A 127 -13.64 -12.52 -11.90
C ALA A 127 -13.20 -12.41 -10.43
N CYS A 128 -13.27 -11.17 -9.91
CA CYS A 128 -13.16 -10.93 -8.48
C CYS A 128 -14.58 -10.83 -7.90
N LEU A 129 -14.99 -11.80 -7.10
CA LEU A 129 -16.30 -11.84 -6.46
C LEU A 129 -16.23 -11.19 -5.07
N PRO A 130 -17.13 -10.26 -4.73
CA PRO A 130 -17.07 -9.51 -3.48
C PRO A 130 -17.32 -10.41 -2.27
N LEU A 131 -16.59 -10.15 -1.18
CA LEU A 131 -16.79 -10.81 0.11
C LEU A 131 -17.79 -10.09 1.03
N TYR A 132 -18.17 -8.85 0.70
CA TYR A 132 -19.01 -7.99 1.55
C TYR A 132 -18.49 -7.86 2.99
N ASN A 133 -17.17 -7.86 3.17
CA ASN A 133 -16.50 -7.84 4.48
C ASN A 133 -16.20 -6.41 5.00
N GLY A 134 -16.92 -5.42 4.48
CA GLY A 134 -16.78 -4.01 4.86
C GLY A 134 -15.49 -3.35 4.37
N LEU A 135 -14.84 -3.90 3.35
CA LEU A 135 -13.72 -3.28 2.60
C LEU A 135 -14.17 -2.73 1.25
#